data_AF-A0AAU6NI71-F1
#
_entry.id   AF-A0AAU6NI71-F1
#
_cell.length_a   1.000
_cell.length_b   1.000
_cell.length_c   1.000
_cell.angle_alpha   90.00
_cell.angle_beta   90.00
_cell.angle_gamma   90.00
#
_symmetry.space_group_name_H-M   'P 1'
#
loop_
_entity.id
_entity.type
_entity.pdbx_description
1 polymer ?
#
loop_
_entity_poly.entity_id
_entity_poly.type
_entity_poly.pdbx_seq_one_letter_code
_entity_poly.pdbx_strand_id
1 'polypeptide(L)'
;MAYKYKATMYYSDEETEAFLRDKAVKSNGKKSTSHYLYSLVTKERENLMANNDIKNKPVPVQLFPEYVNSKEFSVNGSVEFFGLSDVFHPHKGESSLIRKNHKALMETIDDKILEHVANHFSNHGHEVNDKSFRIVLKTYVACYYCNISTIPGLYSGTFTATCRMITVSRNEWDKYGGVLDFENVRYIKYEAVAKAERRIPRGLCKIAESLRTDTTGAFFIPVLTLQKNFPGEKLAGSVIIKGIDISFGKERLKFKTMNESQKKRHLMKPQYN
;
A
#
# COMPACT_ATOMS: atom_id res chain seq x y z
N MET A 1 -30.39 -24.65 11.12
CA MET A 1 -29.01 -24.62 10.59
C MET A 1 -28.48 -23.20 10.70
N ALA A 2 -27.49 -22.95 11.56
CA ALA A 2 -26.86 -21.64 11.66
C ALA A 2 -25.84 -21.48 10.52
N TYR A 3 -26.02 -20.45 9.69
CA TYR A 3 -25.14 -20.17 8.55
C TYR A 3 -23.71 -19.88 9.04
N LYS A 4 -22.70 -20.51 8.42
CA LYS A 4 -21.27 -20.46 8.85
C LYS A 4 -20.67 -19.06 8.80
N TYR A 5 -21.25 -18.15 8.00
CA TYR A 5 -20.83 -16.77 7.85
C TYR A 5 -21.94 -15.84 8.35
N LYS A 6 -21.79 -15.28 9.55
CA LYS A 6 -22.68 -14.25 10.08
C LYS A 6 -22.18 -12.90 9.58
N ALA A 7 -22.91 -12.28 8.65
CA ALA A 7 -22.68 -10.90 8.24
C ALA A 7 -23.65 -10.00 9.00
N THR A 8 -23.13 -8.96 9.64
CA THR A 8 -23.93 -7.91 10.29
C THR A 8 -24.01 -6.72 9.35
N MET A 9 -25.22 -6.25 9.06
CA MET A 9 -25.46 -5.07 8.24
C MET A 9 -25.96 -3.94 9.13
N TYR A 10 -25.36 -2.76 9.00
CA TYR A 10 -25.77 -1.55 9.71
C TYR A 10 -26.55 -0.66 8.75
N TYR A 11 -27.68 -0.11 9.20
CA TYR A 11 -28.48 0.84 8.44
C TYR A 11 -28.04 2.27 8.77
N SER A 12 -28.10 3.15 7.78
CA SER A 12 -27.74 4.57 7.93
C SER A 12 -28.82 5.40 8.62
N ASP A 13 -30.06 4.94 8.61
CA ASP A 13 -31.24 5.68 9.03
C ASP A 13 -32.35 4.75 9.54
N GLU A 14 -33.20 5.29 10.43
CA GLU A 14 -34.30 4.57 11.07
C GLU A 14 -35.45 4.26 10.10
N GLU A 15 -35.60 5.04 9.02
CA GLU A 15 -36.63 4.84 8.00
C GLU A 15 -36.40 3.53 7.22
N THR A 16 -35.15 3.27 6.83
CA THR A 16 -34.74 2.02 6.17
C THR A 16 -34.96 0.82 7.08
N GLU A 17 -34.68 0.96 8.37
CA GLU A 17 -34.95 -0.11 9.35
C GLU A 17 -36.45 -0.39 9.47
N ALA A 18 -37.28 0.64 9.59
CA ALA A 18 -38.73 0.52 9.68
C ALA A 18 -39.33 -0.13 8.43
N PHE A 19 -38.90 0.29 7.24
CA PHE A 19 -39.31 -0.29 5.97
C PHE A 19 -38.99 -1.80 5.89
N LEU A 20 -37.79 -2.20 6.27
CA LEU A 20 -37.39 -3.61 6.25
C LEU A 20 -38.14 -4.45 7.29
N ARG A 21 -38.43 -3.87 8.47
CA ARG A 21 -39.24 -4.55 9.50
C ARG A 21 -40.68 -4.80 9.02
N ASP A 22 -41.27 -3.86 8.29
CA ASP A 22 -42.62 -3.99 7.72
C ASP A 22 -42.66 -5.08 6.64
N LYS A 23 -41.69 -5.06 5.72
CA LYS A 23 -41.64 -6.02 4.60
C LYS A 23 -41.16 -7.42 4.98
N ALA A 24 -40.51 -7.58 6.14
CA ALA A 24 -40.02 -8.88 6.61
C ALA A 24 -41.09 -9.78 7.24
N VAL A 25 -42.35 -9.34 7.25
CA VAL A 25 -43.49 -10.12 7.72
C VAL A 25 -43.81 -11.23 6.70
N LYS A 26 -43.62 -12.49 7.10
CA LYS A 26 -44.03 -13.64 6.29
C LYS A 26 -45.56 -13.79 6.33
N SER A 27 -46.12 -14.50 5.35
CA SER A 27 -47.56 -14.81 5.26
C SER A 27 -48.13 -15.54 6.50
N ASN A 28 -47.26 -16.14 7.31
CA ASN A 28 -47.61 -16.79 8.59
C ASN A 28 -47.42 -15.88 9.83
N GLY A 29 -47.26 -14.56 9.64
CA GLY A 29 -47.08 -13.58 10.72
C GLY A 29 -45.70 -13.57 11.38
N LYS A 30 -44.80 -14.51 11.05
CA LYS A 30 -43.44 -14.56 11.61
C LYS A 30 -42.55 -13.53 10.92
N LYS A 31 -41.85 -12.71 11.71
CA LYS A 31 -40.92 -11.68 11.21
C LYS A 31 -39.50 -12.25 11.11
N SER A 32 -38.85 -12.10 9.97
CA SER A 32 -37.43 -12.45 9.81
C SER A 32 -36.74 -11.49 8.84
N THR A 33 -36.22 -10.40 9.38
CA THR A 33 -35.52 -9.36 8.61
C THR A 33 -34.30 -9.90 7.88
N SER A 34 -33.51 -10.75 8.53
CA SER A 34 -32.35 -11.40 7.92
C SER A 34 -32.72 -12.28 6.73
N HIS A 35 -33.83 -13.01 6.81
CA HIS A 35 -34.29 -13.86 5.72
C HIS A 35 -34.89 -13.05 4.57
N TYR A 36 -35.61 -11.96 4.89
CA TYR A 36 -36.12 -11.05 3.88
C TYR A 36 -34.99 -10.37 3.11
N LEU A 37 -33.98 -9.85 3.80
CA LEU A 37 -32.78 -9.29 3.17
C LEU A 37 -32.05 -10.32 2.31
N TYR A 38 -31.87 -11.53 2.83
CA TYR A 38 -31.29 -12.61 2.05
C TYR A 38 -32.10 -12.90 0.78
N SER A 39 -33.43 -12.85 0.86
CA SER A 39 -34.31 -13.03 -0.30
C SER A 39 -34.18 -11.90 -1.32
N LEU A 40 -33.99 -10.65 -0.88
CA LEU A 40 -33.73 -9.52 -1.78
C LEU A 40 -32.39 -9.69 -2.50
N VAL A 41 -31.33 -10.04 -1.77
CA VAL A 41 -30.01 -10.31 -2.35
C VAL A 41 -30.06 -11.51 -3.31
N THR A 42 -30.83 -12.54 -2.97
CA THR A 42 -30.98 -13.73 -3.81
C THR A 42 -31.76 -13.39 -5.08
N LYS A 43 -32.88 -12.67 -4.97
CA LYS A 43 -33.66 -12.19 -6.12
C LYS A 43 -32.84 -11.29 -7.02
N GLU A 44 -32.01 -10.41 -6.45
CA GLU A 44 -31.09 -9.58 -7.23
C GLU A 44 -30.05 -10.44 -7.94
N ARG A 45 -29.46 -11.44 -7.28
CA ARG A 45 -28.54 -12.40 -7.93
C ARG A 45 -29.23 -13.17 -9.06
N GLU A 46 -30.45 -13.62 -8.86
CA GLU A 46 -31.25 -14.33 -9.86
C GLU A 46 -31.61 -13.43 -11.05
N ASN A 47 -32.02 -12.19 -10.80
CA ASN A 47 -32.24 -11.18 -11.85
C ASN A 47 -30.96 -10.89 -12.64
N LEU A 48 -29.82 -10.79 -11.95
CA LEU A 48 -28.52 -10.61 -12.57
C LEU A 48 -28.11 -11.84 -13.39
N MET A 49 -28.55 -13.06 -13.02
CA MET A 49 -28.32 -14.34 -13.71
C MET A 49 -29.25 -14.57 -14.91
N ALA A 50 -30.51 -14.14 -14.81
CA ALA A 50 -31.49 -14.23 -15.88
C ALA A 50 -31.18 -13.26 -17.03
N ASN A 51 -30.58 -12.11 -16.73
CA ASN A 51 -29.98 -11.23 -17.73
C ASN A 51 -28.61 -11.81 -18.12
N ASN A 52 -28.46 -12.28 -19.37
CA ASN A 52 -27.24 -12.86 -19.96
C ASN A 52 -25.96 -11.98 -19.90
N ASP A 53 -25.99 -10.85 -19.20
CA ASP A 53 -24.86 -9.96 -18.93
C ASP A 53 -23.79 -10.53 -17.97
N ILE A 54 -24.02 -11.70 -17.35
CA ILE A 54 -23.02 -12.28 -16.42
C ILE A 54 -21.71 -12.65 -17.12
N LYS A 55 -21.73 -13.01 -18.41
CA LYS A 55 -20.49 -13.34 -19.12
C LYS A 55 -19.49 -12.17 -19.16
N ASN A 56 -19.97 -10.93 -18.97
CA ASN A 56 -19.14 -9.73 -19.00
C ASN A 56 -19.09 -8.94 -17.68
N LYS A 57 -19.76 -9.39 -16.60
CA LYS A 57 -19.69 -8.69 -15.31
C LYS A 57 -18.34 -8.94 -14.65
N PRO A 58 -17.59 -7.88 -14.29
CA PRO A 58 -16.29 -8.05 -13.66
C PRO A 58 -16.46 -8.77 -12.32
N VAL A 59 -15.72 -9.86 -12.13
CA VAL A 59 -15.68 -10.60 -10.86
C VAL A 59 -15.29 -9.63 -9.76
N PRO A 60 -16.10 -9.46 -8.70
CA PRO A 60 -15.84 -8.48 -7.67
C PRO A 60 -14.51 -8.77 -6.96
N VAL A 61 -13.83 -7.72 -6.52
CA VAL A 61 -12.61 -7.83 -5.73
C VAL A 61 -12.99 -8.13 -4.28
N GLN A 62 -12.49 -9.23 -3.75
CA GLN A 62 -12.66 -9.64 -2.36
C GLN A 62 -11.60 -8.96 -1.48
N LEU A 63 -12.07 -8.23 -0.47
CA LEU A 63 -11.22 -7.64 0.57
C LEU A 63 -11.11 -8.60 1.75
N PHE A 64 -9.89 -8.96 2.11
CA PHE A 64 -9.56 -9.76 3.27
C PHE A 64 -9.26 -8.86 4.49
N PRO A 65 -9.32 -9.40 5.72
CA PRO A 65 -8.94 -8.66 6.92
C PRO A 65 -7.56 -8.01 6.78
N GLU A 66 -7.40 -6.84 7.39
CA GLU A 66 -6.16 -6.05 7.32
C GLU A 66 -4.97 -6.81 7.93
N TYR A 67 -3.82 -6.73 7.26
CA TYR A 67 -2.56 -7.24 7.74
C TYR A 67 -1.93 -6.25 8.73
N VAL A 68 -1.96 -6.62 10.01
CA VAL A 68 -1.54 -5.77 11.12
C VAL A 68 -0.12 -6.03 11.62
N ASN A 69 0.49 -7.17 11.25
CA ASN A 69 1.81 -7.57 11.75
C ASN A 69 2.95 -6.87 10.98
N SER A 70 3.01 -5.54 11.12
CA SER A 70 4.03 -4.68 10.51
C SER A 70 4.52 -3.63 11.50
N LYS A 71 5.83 -3.35 11.48
CA LYS A 71 6.46 -2.33 12.33
C LYS A 71 6.73 -1.07 11.53
N GLU A 72 6.23 0.07 12.02
CA GLU A 72 6.52 1.37 11.41
C GLU A 72 7.85 1.94 11.90
N PHE A 73 8.57 2.61 11.00
CA PHE A 73 9.78 3.36 11.31
C PHE A 73 9.99 4.50 10.31
N SER A 74 10.84 5.47 10.66
CA SER A 74 11.19 6.57 9.76
C SER A 74 12.69 6.65 9.57
N VAL A 75 13.10 6.86 8.33
CA VAL A 75 14.50 7.05 7.93
C VAL A 75 14.67 8.49 7.48
N ASN A 76 15.64 9.18 8.08
CA ASN A 76 16.04 10.52 7.68
C ASN A 76 17.47 10.47 7.20
N GLY A 77 17.79 11.23 6.16
CA GLY A 77 19.15 11.30 5.65
C GLY A 77 19.37 12.47 4.70
N SER A 78 20.64 12.64 4.33
CA SER A 78 21.03 13.55 3.26
C SER A 78 21.07 12.80 1.93
N VAL A 79 20.76 13.48 0.84
CA VAL A 79 20.82 12.96 -0.53
C VAL A 79 21.53 13.96 -1.42
N GLU A 80 22.32 13.44 -2.34
CA GLU A 80 22.95 14.19 -3.42
C GLU A 80 22.60 13.51 -4.73
N PHE A 81 22.18 14.29 -5.72
CA PHE A 81 21.78 13.77 -7.01
C PHE A 81 21.97 14.82 -8.10
N PHE A 82 22.25 14.35 -9.32
CA PHE A 82 22.29 15.22 -10.49
C PHE A 82 20.89 15.42 -11.07
N GLY A 83 20.53 16.67 -11.34
CA GLY A 83 19.27 17.08 -11.96
C GLY A 83 19.48 18.29 -12.86
N LEU A 84 18.56 18.55 -13.79
CA LEU A 84 18.54 19.82 -14.54
C LEU A 84 17.67 20.82 -13.80
N SER A 85 17.98 22.11 -13.89
CA SER A 85 17.18 23.20 -13.29
C SER A 85 15.71 23.20 -13.74
N ASP A 86 15.43 22.68 -14.93
CA ASP A 86 14.08 22.55 -15.49
C ASP A 86 13.42 21.19 -15.22
N VAL A 87 14.10 20.20 -14.63
CA VAL A 87 13.56 18.84 -14.40
C VAL A 87 12.35 18.82 -13.44
N PHE A 88 12.19 19.87 -12.63
CA PHE A 88 11.05 20.03 -11.72
C PHE A 88 10.02 21.08 -12.18
N HIS A 89 10.25 21.73 -13.33
CA HIS A 89 9.28 22.59 -14.02
C HIS A 89 8.86 21.86 -15.31
N PRO A 90 7.63 21.32 -15.40
CA PRO A 90 7.26 20.43 -16.49
C PRO A 90 7.12 21.20 -17.82
N HIS A 91 8.21 21.40 -18.55
CA HIS A 91 8.16 21.73 -19.96
C HIS A 91 8.13 20.45 -20.79
N LYS A 92 7.22 20.44 -21.77
CA LYS A 92 6.89 19.31 -22.65
C LYS A 92 8.09 18.98 -23.56
N GLY A 93 9.05 18.17 -23.10
CA GLY A 93 10.15 17.73 -23.94
C GLY A 93 11.06 16.64 -23.36
N GLU A 94 11.41 16.71 -22.07
CA GLU A 94 12.52 15.92 -21.52
C GLU A 94 12.09 14.80 -20.54
N SER A 95 11.00 14.10 -20.84
CA SER A 95 10.39 13.15 -19.89
C SER A 95 11.27 11.96 -19.51
N SER A 96 12.22 11.54 -20.36
CA SER A 96 13.06 10.36 -20.11
C SER A 96 14.24 10.66 -19.19
N LEU A 97 14.88 11.83 -19.32
CA LEU A 97 15.98 12.27 -18.46
C LEU A 97 15.50 12.57 -17.04
N ILE A 98 14.35 13.27 -16.94
CA ILE A 98 13.66 13.55 -15.67
C ILE A 98 13.39 12.25 -14.91
N ARG A 99 12.87 11.23 -15.61
CA ARG A 99 12.61 9.91 -15.01
C ARG A 99 13.88 9.21 -14.56
N LYS A 100 14.98 9.30 -15.31
CA LYS A 100 16.27 8.69 -14.91
C LYS A 100 16.84 9.34 -13.65
N ASN A 101 16.85 10.67 -13.57
CA ASN A 101 17.40 11.39 -12.41
C ASN A 101 16.55 11.16 -11.15
N HIS A 102 15.23 11.15 -11.28
CA HIS A 102 14.35 10.81 -10.17
C HIS A 102 14.45 9.34 -9.75
N LYS A 103 14.74 8.42 -10.69
CA LYS A 103 15.02 7.01 -10.38
C LYS A 103 16.30 6.89 -9.57
N ALA A 104 17.37 7.58 -9.97
CA ALA A 104 18.63 7.62 -9.22
C ALA A 104 18.43 8.18 -7.80
N LEU A 105 17.67 9.26 -7.63
CA LEU A 105 17.32 9.79 -6.30
C LEU A 105 16.59 8.75 -5.44
N MET A 106 15.62 8.03 -6.01
CA MET A 106 14.90 6.98 -5.29
C MET A 106 15.81 5.81 -4.93
N GLU A 107 16.75 5.42 -5.79
CA GLU A 107 17.76 4.41 -5.50
C GLU A 107 18.64 4.84 -4.32
N THR A 108 19.10 6.11 -4.28
CA THR A 108 19.87 6.63 -3.14
C THR A 108 19.09 6.60 -1.82
N ILE A 109 17.79 6.92 -1.88
CA ILE A 109 16.91 6.81 -0.71
C ILE A 109 16.77 5.34 -0.29
N ASP A 110 16.64 4.42 -1.24
CA ASP A 110 16.51 2.99 -0.98
C ASP A 110 17.77 2.42 -0.33
N ASP A 111 18.96 2.81 -0.81
CA ASP A 111 20.24 2.42 -0.19
C ASP A 111 20.33 2.89 1.26
N LYS A 112 19.90 4.13 1.55
CA LYS A 112 19.88 4.66 2.93
C LYS A 112 18.86 3.95 3.82
N ILE A 113 17.74 3.50 3.25
CA ILE A 113 16.77 2.68 3.97
C ILE A 113 17.35 1.30 4.26
N LEU A 114 18.04 0.67 3.30
CA LEU A 114 18.71 -0.62 3.51
C LEU A 114 19.78 -0.52 4.59
N GLU A 115 20.60 0.53 4.56
CA GLU A 115 21.62 0.82 5.58
C GLU A 115 20.98 0.98 6.97
N HIS A 116 19.88 1.74 7.07
CA HIS A 116 19.15 1.88 8.34
C HIS A 116 18.57 0.55 8.83
N VAL A 117 18.01 -0.26 7.93
CA VAL A 117 17.47 -1.59 8.26
C VAL A 117 18.57 -2.53 8.74
N ALA A 118 19.74 -2.50 8.09
CA ALA A 118 20.91 -3.24 8.56
C ALA A 118 21.33 -2.73 9.96
N ASN A 119 21.51 -1.44 10.17
CA ASN A 119 22.07 -0.96 11.44
C ASN A 119 21.12 -1.13 12.65
N HIS A 120 19.82 -0.94 12.46
CA HIS A 120 18.85 -0.95 13.57
C HIS A 120 18.07 -2.25 13.72
N PHE A 121 18.09 -3.10 12.70
CA PHE A 121 17.34 -4.35 12.68
C PHE A 121 18.23 -5.55 12.31
N SER A 122 19.56 -5.40 12.25
CA SER A 122 20.45 -6.58 12.21
C SER A 122 20.36 -7.36 13.51
N ASN A 123 20.14 -8.67 13.35
CA ASN A 123 20.36 -9.84 14.21
C ASN A 123 20.90 -9.64 15.65
N HIS A 124 20.29 -8.77 16.45
CA HIS A 124 20.50 -8.71 17.91
C HIS A 124 19.41 -9.43 18.70
N GLY A 125 18.63 -10.30 18.04
CA GLY A 125 17.67 -11.16 18.71
C GLY A 125 17.15 -12.25 17.78
N HIS A 126 16.76 -13.37 18.38
CA HIS A 126 16.23 -14.63 17.83
C HIS A 126 15.09 -14.56 16.78
N GLU A 127 14.83 -13.43 16.13
CA GLU A 127 13.67 -13.22 15.25
C GLU A 127 13.97 -13.39 13.74
N VAL A 128 15.24 -13.34 13.33
CA VAL A 128 15.66 -13.72 11.98
C VAL A 128 16.39 -15.06 12.07
N ASN A 129 15.63 -16.15 12.17
CA ASN A 129 16.17 -17.43 11.73
C ASN A 129 16.55 -17.29 10.26
N ASP A 130 17.55 -18.05 9.78
CA ASP A 130 18.03 -18.14 8.39
C ASP A 130 16.95 -18.50 7.33
N LYS A 131 15.68 -18.50 7.73
CA LYS A 131 14.49 -18.85 6.96
C LYS A 131 13.43 -17.75 7.00
N SER A 132 13.77 -16.48 7.25
CA SER A 132 12.84 -15.36 7.12
C SER A 132 13.36 -14.30 6.15
N PHE A 133 12.44 -13.53 5.59
CA PHE A 133 12.74 -12.40 4.71
C PHE A 133 11.93 -11.17 5.15
N ARG A 134 12.38 -9.99 4.74
CA ARG A 134 11.77 -8.71 5.13
C ARG A 134 11.26 -7.96 3.91
N ILE A 135 10.03 -7.47 4.00
CA ILE A 135 9.50 -6.48 3.06
C ILE A 135 9.51 -5.13 3.75
N VAL A 136 10.19 -4.16 3.16
CA VAL A 136 10.19 -2.77 3.60
C VAL A 136 9.31 -1.97 2.65
N LEU A 137 8.15 -1.56 3.14
CA LEU A 137 7.16 -0.79 2.40
C LEU A 137 7.35 0.70 2.66
N LYS A 138 7.81 1.45 1.66
CA LYS A 138 7.88 2.91 1.68
C LYS A 138 6.48 3.50 1.50
N THR A 139 5.92 4.06 2.56
CA THR A 139 4.53 4.55 2.60
C THR A 139 4.40 6.06 2.45
N TYR A 140 5.48 6.80 2.72
CA TYR A 140 5.62 8.23 2.46
C TYR A 140 7.08 8.62 2.21
N VAL A 141 7.33 9.50 1.24
CA VAL A 141 8.67 10.08 0.99
C VAL A 141 8.55 11.59 0.81
N ALA A 142 9.29 12.35 1.61
CA ALA A 142 9.51 13.77 1.41
C ALA A 142 11.00 14.04 1.19
N CYS A 143 11.33 14.75 0.13
CA CYS A 143 12.68 15.26 -0.14
C CYS A 143 12.62 16.77 -0.35
N TYR A 144 13.45 17.47 0.42
CA TYR A 144 13.68 18.90 0.27
C TYR A 144 15.10 19.12 -0.21
N TYR A 145 15.29 19.85 -1.30
CA TYR A 145 16.60 19.99 -1.94
C TYR A 145 16.92 21.42 -2.38
N CYS A 146 18.19 21.72 -2.58
CA CYS A 146 18.67 22.97 -3.19
C CYS A 146 19.86 22.70 -4.11
N ASN A 147 20.02 23.54 -5.13
CA ASN A 147 21.19 23.52 -6.00
C ASN A 147 22.41 24.00 -5.19
N ILE A 148 23.50 23.24 -5.20
CA ILE A 148 24.79 23.69 -4.65
C ILE A 148 25.49 24.47 -5.76
N SER A 149 25.76 25.75 -5.51
CA SER A 149 26.27 26.73 -6.48
C SER A 149 27.65 26.43 -7.09
N THR A 150 28.34 25.35 -6.71
CA THR A 150 29.68 25.01 -7.20
C THR A 150 29.70 23.99 -8.34
N ILE A 151 28.67 23.13 -8.47
CA ILE A 151 28.60 22.14 -9.55
C ILE A 151 27.25 22.30 -10.27
N PRO A 152 27.25 22.76 -11.54
CA PRO A 152 26.02 22.92 -12.31
C PRO A 152 25.22 21.61 -12.36
N GLY A 153 23.97 21.67 -11.89
CA GLY A 153 23.05 20.53 -11.88
C GLY A 153 23.23 19.55 -10.72
N LEU A 154 24.13 19.81 -9.76
CA LEU A 154 24.19 19.02 -8.53
C LEU A 154 23.22 19.60 -7.49
N TYR A 155 22.31 18.76 -7.04
CA TYR A 155 21.38 19.07 -5.97
C TYR A 155 21.75 18.30 -4.71
N SER A 156 21.69 18.99 -3.58
CA SER A 156 21.81 18.37 -2.26
C SER A 156 20.56 18.68 -1.46
N GLY A 157 20.17 17.73 -0.62
CA GLY A 157 18.99 17.85 0.18
C GLY A 157 18.93 16.90 1.35
N THR A 158 17.79 16.96 2.02
CA THR A 158 17.43 16.03 3.09
C THR A 158 16.14 15.35 2.74
N PHE A 159 16.06 14.05 3.03
CA PHE A 159 14.83 13.29 2.88
C PHE A 159 14.36 12.72 4.22
N THR A 160 13.06 12.48 4.27
CA THR A 160 12.38 11.70 5.29
C THR A 160 11.53 10.67 4.58
N ALA A 161 11.75 9.40 4.88
CA ALA A 161 10.98 8.28 4.39
C ALA A 161 10.28 7.58 5.56
N THR A 162 8.94 7.52 5.52
CA THR A 162 8.17 6.68 6.44
C THR A 162 8.01 5.31 5.80
N CYS A 163 8.39 4.29 6.55
CA CYS A 163 8.44 2.91 6.10
C CYS A 163 7.70 1.99 7.07
N ARG A 164 7.20 0.88 6.55
CA ARG A 164 6.70 -0.24 7.34
C ARG A 164 7.46 -1.51 7.00
N MET A 165 8.00 -2.18 8.01
CA MET A 165 8.68 -3.45 7.86
C MET A 165 7.72 -4.59 8.17
N ILE A 166 7.65 -5.56 7.25
CA ILE A 166 6.97 -6.84 7.43
C ILE A 166 8.05 -7.91 7.45
N THR A 167 8.16 -8.64 8.55
CA THR A 167 9.05 -9.80 8.66
C THR A 167 8.23 -11.06 8.39
N VAL A 168 8.57 -11.77 7.33
CA VAL A 168 7.86 -12.99 6.90
C VAL A 168 8.70 -14.20 7.28
N SER A 169 8.32 -14.84 8.38
CA SER A 169 8.86 -16.13 8.81
C SER A 169 8.03 -17.28 8.24
N ARG A 170 8.55 -18.51 8.33
CA ARG A 170 7.78 -19.72 8.00
C ARG A 170 6.45 -19.79 8.77
N ASN A 171 6.47 -19.47 10.06
CA ASN A 171 5.28 -19.50 10.91
C ASN A 171 4.24 -18.47 10.45
N GLU A 172 4.68 -17.25 10.11
CA GLU A 172 3.76 -16.23 9.60
C GLU A 172 3.19 -16.64 8.23
N TRP A 173 4.01 -17.26 7.38
CA TRP A 173 3.54 -17.79 6.10
C TRP A 173 2.47 -18.86 6.27
N ASP A 174 2.67 -19.81 7.19
CA ASP A 174 1.76 -20.93 7.45
C ASP A 174 0.44 -20.47 8.09
N LYS A 175 0.50 -19.45 8.96
CA LYS A 175 -0.68 -18.81 9.56
C LYS A 175 -1.65 -18.28 8.50
N TYR A 176 -1.13 -17.77 7.39
CA TYR A 176 -1.94 -17.31 6.25
C TYR A 176 -2.03 -18.34 5.12
N GLY A 177 -1.63 -19.59 5.36
CA GLY A 177 -1.71 -20.68 4.39
C GLY A 177 -0.95 -20.43 3.08
N GLY A 178 0.05 -19.54 3.09
CA GLY A 178 0.86 -19.23 1.91
C GLY A 178 0.11 -18.58 0.74
N VAL A 179 -1.06 -17.97 0.97
CA VAL A 179 -1.83 -17.29 -0.09
C VAL A 179 -1.51 -15.80 -0.23
N LEU A 180 -0.78 -15.21 0.74
CA LEU A 180 -0.39 -13.81 0.69
C LEU A 180 0.87 -13.61 -0.15
N ASP A 181 0.76 -12.83 -1.23
CA ASP A 181 1.86 -12.56 -2.14
C ASP A 181 2.67 -11.34 -1.71
N PHE A 182 3.47 -11.49 -0.64
CA PHE A 182 4.29 -10.43 -0.06
C PHE A 182 5.30 -9.79 -1.03
N GLU A 183 5.68 -10.48 -2.11
CA GLU A 183 6.60 -9.96 -3.13
C GLU A 183 5.92 -8.94 -4.07
N ASN A 184 4.59 -9.02 -4.22
CA ASN A 184 3.80 -8.22 -5.16
C ASN A 184 2.89 -7.20 -4.47
N VAL A 185 3.32 -6.72 -3.31
CA VAL A 185 2.69 -5.59 -2.62
C VAL A 185 2.66 -4.39 -3.55
N ARG A 186 1.49 -3.77 -3.67
CA ARG A 186 1.27 -2.61 -4.54
C ARG A 186 0.23 -1.67 -3.97
N TYR A 187 0.35 -0.41 -4.35
CA TYR A 187 -0.67 0.59 -4.09
C TYR A 187 -1.82 0.44 -5.09
N ILE A 188 -3.05 0.47 -4.59
CA ILE A 188 -4.26 0.40 -5.41
C ILE A 188 -5.25 1.46 -4.94
N LYS A 189 -5.78 2.24 -5.89
CA LYS A 189 -6.85 3.20 -5.62
C LYS A 189 -8.15 2.48 -5.33
N TYR A 190 -8.92 2.95 -4.34
CA TYR A 190 -10.22 2.37 -3.99
C TYR A 190 -11.20 2.40 -5.17
N GLU A 191 -11.11 3.42 -6.04
CA GLU A 191 -11.90 3.49 -7.26
C GLU A 191 -11.62 2.31 -8.22
N ALA A 192 -10.35 1.93 -8.38
CA ALA A 192 -9.96 0.79 -9.22
C ALA A 192 -10.40 -0.55 -8.62
N VAL A 193 -10.40 -0.65 -7.28
CA VAL A 193 -10.96 -1.80 -6.54
C VAL A 193 -12.48 -1.89 -6.79
N ALA A 194 -13.19 -0.77 -6.63
CA ALA A 194 -14.64 -0.69 -6.82
C ALA A 194 -15.06 -1.02 -8.26
N LYS A 195 -14.29 -0.57 -9.25
CA LYS A 195 -14.49 -0.88 -10.68
C LYS A 195 -13.99 -2.26 -11.09
N ALA A 196 -13.33 -3.00 -10.19
CA ALA A 196 -12.80 -4.33 -10.41
C ALA A 196 -11.98 -4.44 -11.71
N GLU A 197 -11.13 -3.43 -11.97
CA GLU A 197 -10.37 -3.29 -13.21
C GLU A 197 -9.55 -4.54 -13.53
N ARG A 198 -9.33 -4.82 -14.83
CA ARG A 198 -8.74 -6.08 -15.32
C ARG A 198 -7.38 -6.46 -14.69
N ARG A 199 -6.60 -5.48 -14.22
CA ARG A 199 -5.25 -5.69 -13.66
C ARG A 199 -5.22 -5.78 -12.12
N ILE A 200 -6.36 -5.65 -11.46
CA ILE A 200 -6.48 -5.71 -10.01
C ILE A 200 -6.66 -7.17 -9.57
N PRO A 201 -5.86 -7.66 -8.60
CA PRO A 201 -6.07 -8.96 -8.00
C PRO A 201 -7.49 -9.11 -7.48
N ARG A 202 -8.05 -10.30 -7.64
CA ARG A 202 -9.40 -10.59 -7.14
C ARG A 202 -9.46 -10.76 -5.63
N GLY A 203 -8.33 -11.01 -4.97
CA GLY A 203 -8.22 -10.98 -3.52
C GLY A 203 -7.18 -9.95 -3.09
N LEU A 204 -7.54 -9.10 -2.14
CA LEU A 204 -6.65 -8.06 -1.60
C LEU A 204 -6.70 -8.04 -0.08
N CYS A 205 -5.54 -8.03 0.55
CA CYS A 205 -5.38 -7.83 1.98
C CYS A 205 -4.72 -6.46 2.20
N LYS A 206 -5.42 -5.53 2.84
CA LYS A 206 -4.91 -4.17 3.11
C LYS A 206 -3.76 -4.26 4.12
N ILE A 207 -2.70 -3.47 3.93
CA ILE A 207 -1.64 -3.33 4.94
C ILE A 207 -2.04 -2.18 5.86
N ALA A 208 -1.90 -2.37 7.17
CA ALA A 208 -2.15 -1.29 8.14
C ALA A 208 -1.23 -0.10 7.84
N GLU A 209 -1.82 1.09 7.67
CA GLU A 209 -1.10 2.34 7.40
C GLU A 209 -1.36 3.35 8.52
N SER A 210 -0.31 4.05 8.96
CA SER A 210 -0.37 5.04 10.05
C SER A 210 -0.85 6.43 9.60
N LEU A 211 -0.91 6.68 8.28
CA LEU A 211 -1.21 8.00 7.73
C LEU A 211 -2.59 8.06 7.06
N ARG A 212 -3.43 9.00 7.53
CA ARG A 212 -4.70 9.41 6.90
C ARG A 212 -4.52 10.42 5.74
N THR A 213 -3.31 10.57 5.20
CA THR A 213 -2.99 11.64 4.24
C THR A 213 -3.44 11.36 2.81
N ASP A 214 -3.71 10.10 2.48
CA ASP A 214 -4.22 9.69 1.18
C ASP A 214 -5.53 8.91 1.40
N THR A 215 -6.63 9.52 0.97
CA THR A 215 -7.98 8.94 1.05
C THR A 215 -8.35 8.18 -0.23
N THR A 216 -7.48 8.20 -1.25
CA THR A 216 -7.76 7.69 -2.59
C THR A 216 -7.42 6.21 -2.75
N GLY A 217 -6.54 5.67 -1.90
CA GLY A 217 -6.12 4.27 -1.96
C GLY A 217 -5.25 3.82 -0.79
N ALA A 218 -4.76 2.59 -0.88
CA ALA A 218 -3.89 1.97 0.11
C ALA A 218 -2.94 0.95 -0.53
N PHE A 219 -1.94 0.52 0.22
CA PHE A 219 -1.12 -0.64 -0.10
C PHE A 219 -1.83 -1.94 0.24
N PHE A 220 -1.80 -2.88 -0.70
CA PHE A 220 -2.40 -4.19 -0.57
C PHE A 220 -1.39 -5.30 -0.86
N ILE A 221 -1.49 -6.38 -0.09
CA ILE A 221 -0.91 -7.68 -0.41
C ILE A 221 -1.94 -8.43 -1.26
N PRO A 222 -1.62 -8.84 -2.50
CA PRO A 222 -2.49 -9.71 -3.27
C PRO A 222 -2.73 -11.03 -2.56
N VAL A 223 -3.96 -11.53 -2.61
CA VAL A 223 -4.32 -12.86 -2.12
C VAL A 223 -4.49 -13.78 -3.31
N LEU A 224 -3.65 -14.81 -3.35
CA LEU A 224 -3.62 -15.81 -4.41
C LEU A 224 -4.74 -16.83 -4.22
N THR A 225 -5.21 -17.40 -5.33
CA THR A 225 -6.18 -18.50 -5.30
C THR A 225 -5.54 -19.83 -4.92
N LEU A 226 -4.23 -19.96 -5.18
CA LEU A 226 -3.42 -21.14 -4.87
C LEU A 226 -2.31 -20.76 -3.90
N GLN A 227 -1.99 -21.68 -3.00
CA GLN A 227 -0.90 -21.51 -2.04
C GLN A 227 0.44 -21.50 -2.77
N LYS A 228 1.33 -20.59 -2.38
CA LYS A 228 2.73 -20.59 -2.80
C LYS A 228 3.60 -21.35 -1.79
N ASN A 229 4.64 -21.98 -2.31
CA ASN A 229 5.73 -22.48 -1.48
C ASN A 229 6.47 -21.33 -0.82
N PHE A 230 6.92 -21.56 0.41
CA PHE A 230 7.72 -20.57 1.13
C PHE A 230 9.05 -20.35 0.39
N PRO A 231 9.45 -19.10 0.10
CA PRO A 231 10.64 -18.80 -0.70
C PRO A 231 11.96 -18.92 0.10
N GLY A 232 11.97 -19.75 1.14
CA GLY A 232 12.94 -19.74 2.23
C GLY A 232 14.40 -19.71 1.81
N GLU A 233 14.82 -20.55 0.87
CA GLU A 233 16.22 -20.56 0.41
C GLU A 233 16.57 -19.41 -0.55
N LYS A 234 15.58 -18.92 -1.33
CA LYS A 234 15.81 -17.87 -2.32
C LYS A 234 15.88 -16.48 -1.69
N LEU A 235 15.12 -16.28 -0.62
CA LEU A 235 14.94 -14.98 0.03
C LEU A 235 15.44 -14.95 1.47
N ALA A 236 16.11 -16.00 1.95
CA ALA A 236 16.70 -16.05 3.29
C ALA A 236 17.52 -14.78 3.59
N GLY A 237 17.18 -14.07 4.66
CA GLY A 237 17.86 -12.86 5.10
C GLY A 237 17.70 -11.65 4.17
N SER A 238 16.96 -11.78 3.08
CA SER A 238 16.79 -10.68 2.12
C SER A 238 15.87 -9.58 2.64
N VAL A 239 16.19 -8.35 2.23
CA VAL A 239 15.36 -7.16 2.44
C VAL A 239 14.88 -6.68 1.08
N ILE A 240 13.56 -6.70 0.87
CA ILE A 240 12.94 -6.27 -0.38
C ILE A 240 12.24 -4.94 -0.12
N ILE A 241 12.69 -3.88 -0.79
CA ILE A 241 12.01 -2.58 -0.75
C ILE A 241 10.87 -2.55 -1.77
N LYS A 242 9.70 -2.11 -1.32
CA LYS A 242 8.49 -1.90 -2.12
C LYS A 242 7.85 -0.56 -1.74
N GLY A 243 6.85 -0.13 -2.50
CA GLY A 243 6.03 1.02 -2.15
C GLY A 243 6.22 2.18 -3.11
N ILE A 244 6.35 3.40 -2.56
CA ILE A 244 6.45 4.62 -3.34
C ILE A 244 7.65 4.61 -4.28
N ASP A 245 7.37 5.00 -5.52
CA ASP A 245 8.35 5.40 -6.51
C ASP A 245 8.00 6.80 -7.05
N ILE A 246 8.77 7.28 -8.03
CA ILE A 246 8.56 8.58 -8.69
C ILE A 246 7.15 8.75 -9.29
N SER A 247 6.46 7.69 -9.66
CA SER A 247 5.15 7.76 -10.33
C SER A 247 4.00 8.08 -9.37
N PHE A 248 4.25 8.10 -8.07
CA PHE A 248 3.23 8.38 -7.06
C PHE A 248 2.85 9.87 -7.00
N GLY A 249 1.59 10.12 -6.62
CA GLY A 249 1.03 11.45 -6.48
C GLY A 249 1.60 12.24 -5.28
N LYS A 250 1.35 13.55 -5.28
CA LYS A 250 1.85 14.51 -4.28
C LYS A 250 1.48 14.19 -2.82
N GLU A 251 0.45 13.38 -2.61
CA GLU A 251 -0.05 12.97 -1.28
C GLU A 251 0.92 12.02 -0.56
N ARG A 252 1.66 11.21 -1.32
CA ARG A 252 2.63 10.24 -0.81
C ARG A 252 4.07 10.59 -1.14
N LEU A 253 4.28 11.35 -2.21
CA LEU A 253 5.58 11.81 -2.66
C LEU A 253 5.67 13.33 -2.67
N LYS A 254 6.56 13.90 -1.85
CA LYS A 254 6.78 15.34 -1.78
C LYS A 254 8.21 15.69 -2.15
N PHE A 255 8.40 16.16 -3.38
CA PHE A 255 9.66 16.74 -3.84
C PHE A 255 9.52 18.26 -3.93
N LYS A 256 10.28 18.99 -3.11
CA LYS A 256 10.23 20.45 -3.06
C LYS A 256 11.61 21.07 -2.95
N THR A 257 11.79 22.22 -3.59
CA THR A 257 12.94 23.07 -3.32
C THR A 257 12.88 23.61 -1.89
N MET A 258 14.04 23.69 -1.24
CA MET A 258 14.17 24.32 0.07
C MET A 258 13.90 25.83 -0.04
N ASN A 259 13.16 26.38 0.93
CA ASN A 259 13.08 27.83 1.11
C ASN A 259 14.38 28.40 1.72
N GLU A 260 14.53 29.72 1.77
CA GLU A 260 15.76 30.36 2.24
C GLU A 260 16.15 29.94 3.66
N SER A 261 15.19 29.83 4.57
CA SER A 261 15.42 29.39 5.96
C SER A 261 15.84 27.92 6.06
N GLN A 262 15.35 27.06 5.16
CA GLN A 262 15.77 25.66 5.06
C GLN A 262 17.17 25.57 4.46
N LYS A 263 17.47 26.33 3.41
CA LYS A 263 18.82 26.40 2.79
C LYS A 263 19.86 26.83 3.81
N LYS A 264 19.62 27.92 4.56
CA LYS A 264 20.53 28.40 5.62
C LYS A 264 20.83 27.30 6.64
N ARG A 265 19.81 26.58 7.11
CA ARG A 265 19.98 25.46 8.07
C ARG A 265 20.71 24.26 7.48
N HIS A 266 20.46 23.94 6.21
CA HIS A 266 21.14 22.85 5.52
C HIS A 266 22.63 23.14 5.33
N LEU A 267 22.96 24.36 4.89
CA LEU A 267 24.33 24.81 4.66
C LEU A 267 25.12 25.08 5.96
N MET A 268 24.42 25.34 7.08
CA MET A 268 25.05 25.53 8.40
C MET A 268 25.27 24.23 9.17
N LYS A 269 24.74 23.08 8.72
CA LYS A 269 25.06 21.81 9.38
C LYS A 269 26.53 21.48 9.10
N PRO A 270 27.38 21.32 10.13
CA PRO A 270 28.73 20.83 9.92
C PRO A 270 28.63 19.43 9.30
N GLN A 271 29.33 19.23 8.18
CA GLN A 271 29.57 17.91 7.61
C GLN A 271 30.48 17.15 8.59
N TYR A 272 29.90 16.56 9.62
CA TYR A 272 30.61 15.57 10.41
C TYR A 272 30.61 14.26 9.60
N ASN A 273 31.81 13.90 9.13
CA ASN A 273 32.18 12.60 8.58
C ASN A 273 31.93 11.48 9.58
#